data_AF-A0A382WFN0-F1
#
_entry.id   AF-A0A382WFN0-F1
#
_cell.length_a   1.000
_cell.length_b   1.000
_cell.length_c   1.000
_cell.angle_alpha   90.00
_cell.angle_beta   90.00
_cell.angle_gamma   90.00
#
_symmetry.space_group_name_H-M   'P 1'
#
loop_
_entity.id
_entity.type
_entity.pdbx_description
1 polymer ?
#
loop_
_entity_poly.entity_id
_entity_poly.type
_entity_poly.pdbx_seq_one_letter_code
_entity_poly.pdbx_strand_id
1 'polypeptide(L)'
;MRVEKPTPTWQKAITYFSPEQGWILLILLILAFFSVASVIDTANWVETPGLYWVIILASLTGQLFSRIRLPSLLIHPLSVTIGLLASLVSVTSLIKGVSFNEKIWEVCLRLDHWYEIASGEGMNTDLLPYSALILFLAWLMSYTGTWWAY
;
A
#
# COMPACT_ATOMS: atom_id res chain seq x y z
N MET A 1 -49.44 -0.50 10.12
CA MET A 1 -48.13 -1.18 10.24
C MET A 1 -47.37 -0.95 8.95
N ARG A 2 -46.28 -0.17 8.97
CA ARG A 2 -45.47 0.08 7.77
C ARG A 2 -44.59 -1.16 7.56
N VAL A 3 -44.86 -1.91 6.49
CA VAL A 3 -44.04 -3.07 6.11
C VAL A 3 -42.72 -2.52 5.57
N GLU A 4 -41.66 -2.59 6.36
CA GLU A 4 -40.31 -2.26 5.88
C GLU A 4 -39.91 -3.30 4.83
N LYS A 5 -39.72 -2.84 3.59
CA LYS A 5 -39.20 -3.70 2.53
C LYS A 5 -37.74 -4.06 2.88
N PRO A 6 -37.34 -5.34 2.78
CA PRO A 6 -35.98 -5.73 3.05
C PRO A 6 -35.03 -4.96 2.14
N THR A 7 -34.03 -4.30 2.73
CA THR A 7 -33.01 -3.57 1.98
C THR A 7 -32.24 -4.54 1.09
N PRO A 8 -32.15 -4.29 -0.23
CA PRO A 8 -31.41 -5.17 -1.13
C PRO A 8 -29.93 -5.25 -0.74
N THR A 9 -29.32 -6.41 -0.97
CA THR A 9 -27.95 -6.76 -0.54
C THR A 9 -26.89 -5.75 -0.98
N TRP A 10 -27.03 -5.14 -2.15
CA TRP A 10 -26.10 -4.11 -2.64
C TRP A 10 -26.14 -2.81 -1.82
N GLN A 11 -27.29 -2.43 -1.26
CA GLN A 11 -27.39 -1.25 -0.39
C GLN A 11 -26.65 -1.47 0.93
N LYS A 12 -26.72 -2.68 1.48
CA LYS A 12 -25.95 -3.06 2.68
C LYS A 12 -24.45 -3.02 2.43
N ALA A 13 -24.00 -3.40 1.23
CA ALA A 13 -22.60 -3.27 0.84
C ALA A 13 -22.18 -1.79 0.75
N ILE A 14 -23.00 -0.95 0.11
CA ILE A 14 -22.70 0.49 -0.01
C ILE A 14 -22.61 1.16 1.36
N THR A 15 -23.53 0.87 2.28
CA THR A 15 -23.46 1.45 3.63
C THR A 15 -22.27 0.92 4.43
N TYR A 16 -21.89 -0.36 4.24
CA TYR A 16 -20.70 -0.94 4.87
C TYR A 16 -19.39 -0.33 4.35
N PHE A 17 -19.30 0.03 3.06
CA PHE A 17 -18.11 0.66 2.47
C PHE A 17 -18.09 2.19 2.61
N SER A 18 -19.22 2.82 2.90
CA SER A 18 -19.29 4.28 3.06
C SER A 18 -18.60 4.71 4.37
N PRO A 19 -17.57 5.59 4.35
CA PRO A 19 -16.83 6.00 5.54
C PRO A 19 -17.71 6.73 6.57
N GLU A 20 -17.44 6.58 7.88
CA GLU A 20 -18.31 7.12 8.95
C GLU A 20 -18.23 8.64 8.96
N GLN A 21 -17.02 9.14 8.72
CA GLN A 21 -16.70 10.56 8.56
C GLN A 21 -16.83 11.02 7.09
N GLY A 22 -17.40 10.17 6.23
CA GLY A 22 -17.73 10.46 4.83
C GLY A 22 -16.57 10.28 3.84
N TRP A 23 -16.93 10.11 2.56
CA TRP A 23 -16.01 9.97 1.42
C TRP A 23 -15.13 11.20 1.18
N ILE A 24 -15.60 12.38 1.60
CA ILE A 24 -14.86 13.63 1.43
C ILE A 24 -13.53 13.58 2.20
N LEU A 25 -13.54 13.11 3.45
CA LEU A 25 -12.32 13.00 4.25
C LEU A 25 -11.32 12.03 3.60
N LEU A 26 -11.76 10.87 3.13
CA LEU A 26 -10.90 9.89 2.47
C LEU A 26 -10.24 10.50 1.23
N ILE A 27 -11.02 11.20 0.40
CA ILE A 27 -10.50 11.86 -0.80
C ILE A 27 -9.47 12.92 -0.41
N LEU A 28 -9.75 13.75 0.60
CA LEU A 28 -8.82 14.77 1.07
C LEU A 28 -7.51 14.15 1.60
N LEU A 29 -7.59 13.04 2.33
CA LEU A 29 -6.41 12.31 2.80
C LEU A 29 -5.59 11.74 1.64
N ILE A 30 -6.24 11.09 0.67
CA ILE A 30 -5.56 10.57 -0.52
C ILE A 30 -4.88 11.70 -1.29
N LEU A 31 -5.55 12.85 -1.48
CA LEU A 31 -4.96 14.02 -2.12
C LEU A 31 -3.77 14.59 -1.33
N ALA A 32 -3.85 14.61 0.00
CA ALA A 32 -2.73 15.00 0.85
C ALA A 32 -1.53 14.04 0.67
N PHE A 33 -1.76 12.73 0.63
CA PHE A 33 -0.70 11.76 0.37
C PHE A 33 -0.15 11.86 -1.06
N PHE A 34 -0.97 12.19 -2.05
CA PHE A 34 -0.53 12.44 -3.42
C PHE A 34 0.39 13.66 -3.51
N SER A 35 0.19 14.68 -2.67
CA SER A 35 1.11 15.81 -2.60
C SER A 35 2.51 15.36 -2.16
N VAL A 36 2.60 14.51 -1.14
CA VAL A 36 3.88 13.92 -0.67
C VAL A 36 4.48 13.02 -1.76
N ALA A 37 3.66 12.18 -2.39
CA ALA A 37 4.08 11.31 -3.48
C ALA A 37 4.66 12.09 -4.66
N SER A 38 4.06 13.25 -4.98
CA SER A 38 4.53 14.11 -6.07
C SER A 38 5.94 14.67 -5.81
N VAL A 39 6.28 14.95 -4.55
CA VAL A 39 7.64 15.36 -4.17
C VAL A 39 8.64 14.23 -4.40
N ILE A 40 8.27 13.00 -4.02
CA ILE A 40 9.11 11.81 -4.22
C ILE A 40 9.32 11.55 -5.73
N ASP A 41 8.24 11.56 -6.50
CA ASP A 41 8.26 11.33 -7.95
C ASP A 41 9.08 12.41 -8.68
N THR A 42 8.90 13.69 -8.30
CA THR A 42 9.66 14.81 -8.87
C THR A 42 11.14 14.78 -8.50
N ALA A 43 11.47 14.30 -7.30
CA ALA A 43 12.87 14.17 -6.86
C ALA A 43 13.65 13.14 -7.68
N ASN A 44 12.95 12.19 -8.32
CA ASN A 44 13.50 11.22 -9.27
C ASN A 44 14.73 10.47 -8.73
N TRP A 45 14.73 10.15 -7.43
CA TRP A 45 15.81 9.39 -6.80
C TRP A 45 15.83 7.93 -7.25
N VAL A 46 14.66 7.37 -7.51
CA VAL A 46 14.48 5.99 -7.95
C VAL A 46 13.11 5.83 -8.63
N GLU A 47 12.98 4.86 -9.54
CA GLU A 47 11.69 4.50 -10.13
C GLU A 47 10.72 3.95 -9.06
N THR A 48 9.52 4.53 -8.96
CA THR A 48 8.48 4.12 -8.01
C THR A 48 7.21 3.66 -8.73
N PRO A 49 7.21 2.47 -9.36
CA PRO A 49 6.09 2.00 -10.15
C PRO A 49 4.84 1.83 -9.30
N GLY A 50 3.72 2.39 -9.77
CA GLY A 50 2.44 2.24 -9.10
C GLY A 50 2.32 2.96 -7.75
N LEU A 51 3.19 3.93 -7.44
CA LEU A 51 3.18 4.69 -6.17
C LEU A 51 1.78 5.21 -5.79
N TYR A 52 1.08 5.86 -6.73
CA TYR A 52 -0.27 6.38 -6.51
C TYR A 52 -1.29 5.26 -6.24
N TRP A 53 -1.14 4.10 -6.88
CA TRP A 53 -2.00 2.93 -6.62
C TRP A 53 -1.76 2.34 -5.24
N VAL A 54 -0.49 2.25 -4.81
CA VAL A 54 -0.13 1.83 -3.45
C VAL A 54 -0.77 2.73 -2.41
N ILE A 55 -0.75 4.05 -2.62
CA ILE A 55 -1.40 5.03 -1.72
C ILE A 55 -2.91 4.81 -1.64
N ILE A 56 -3.58 4.64 -2.79
CA ILE A 56 -5.02 4.38 -2.84
C ILE A 56 -5.35 3.08 -2.08
N LEU A 57 -4.64 1.99 -2.38
CA LEU A 57 -4.87 0.69 -1.75
C LEU A 57 -4.59 0.72 -0.24
N ALA A 58 -3.53 1.39 0.19
CA ALA A 58 -3.19 1.56 1.60
C ALA A 58 -4.26 2.38 2.34
N SER A 59 -4.75 3.46 1.73
CA SER A 59 -5.81 4.29 2.31
C SER A 59 -7.12 3.51 2.46
N LEU A 60 -7.53 2.78 1.42
CA LEU A 60 -8.69 1.90 1.47
C LEU A 60 -8.54 0.79 2.52
N THR A 61 -7.32 0.23 2.64
CA THR A 61 -7.01 -0.77 3.67
C THR A 61 -7.11 -0.16 5.06
N GLY A 62 -6.58 1.05 5.29
CA GLY A 62 -6.68 1.76 6.57
C GLY A 62 -8.12 2.00 7.00
N GLN A 63 -8.95 2.51 6.07
CA GLN A 63 -10.37 2.72 6.31
C GLN A 63 -11.12 1.42 6.60
N LEU A 64 -10.83 0.35 5.85
CA LEU A 64 -11.47 -0.95 6.08
C LEU A 64 -11.06 -1.51 7.44
N PHE A 65 -9.77 -1.47 7.74
CA PHE A 65 -9.19 -2.07 8.94
C PHE A 65 -9.59 -1.34 10.22
N SER A 66 -9.85 -0.04 10.18
CA SER A 66 -10.32 0.68 11.37
C SER A 66 -11.73 0.28 11.80
N ARG A 67 -12.51 -0.35 10.91
CA ARG A 67 -13.86 -0.85 11.19
C ARG A 67 -13.91 -2.31 11.61
N ILE A 68 -12.83 -3.05 11.42
CA ILE A 68 -12.79 -4.47 11.75
C ILE A 68 -12.71 -4.61 13.28
N ARG A 69 -13.60 -5.42 13.86
CA ARG A 69 -13.62 -5.73 15.30
C ARG A 69 -12.54 -6.75 15.71
N LEU A 70 -11.33 -6.61 15.18
CA LEU A 70 -10.16 -7.39 15.58
C LEU A 70 -9.28 -6.55 16.52
N PRO A 71 -8.52 -7.18 17.43
CA PRO A 71 -7.53 -6.46 18.22
C PRO A 71 -6.53 -5.72 17.32
N SER A 72 -6.25 -4.45 17.61
CA SER A 72 -5.32 -3.63 16.82
C SER A 72 -3.93 -4.28 16.70
N LEU A 73 -3.53 -5.04 17.73
CA LEU A 73 -2.29 -5.83 17.74
C LEU A 73 -2.18 -6.84 16.59
N LEU A 74 -3.31 -7.34 16.07
CA LEU A 74 -3.33 -8.24 14.91
C LEU A 74 -3.50 -7.49 13.58
N ILE A 75 -4.22 -6.36 13.60
CA ILE A 75 -4.54 -5.57 12.42
C ILE A 75 -3.28 -4.91 11.84
N HIS A 76 -2.43 -4.30 12.68
CA HIS A 76 -1.25 -3.58 12.18
C HIS A 76 -0.22 -4.52 11.52
N PRO A 77 0.17 -5.67 12.12
CA PRO A 77 1.06 -6.62 11.46
C PRO A 77 0.48 -7.19 10.15
N LEU A 78 -0.85 -7.37 10.09
CA LEU A 78 -1.51 -7.80 8.86
C LEU A 78 -1.36 -6.72 7.76
N SER A 79 -1.61 -5.45 8.07
CA SER A 79 -1.43 -4.36 7.12
C SER A 79 0.03 -4.21 6.67
N VAL A 80 0.98 -4.34 7.60
CA VAL A 80 2.42 -4.36 7.29
C VAL A 80 2.76 -5.46 6.29
N THR A 81 2.22 -6.67 6.50
CA THR A 81 2.46 -7.80 5.60
C THR A 81 1.87 -7.53 4.21
N ILE A 82 0.64 -7.03 4.13
CA ILE A 82 0.01 -6.66 2.86
C ILE A 82 0.81 -5.58 2.14
N GLY A 83 1.25 -4.55 2.86
CA GLY A 83 2.04 -3.46 2.30
C GLY A 83 3.39 -3.91 1.77
N LEU A 84 4.07 -4.81 2.49
CA LEU A 84 5.31 -5.41 2.03
C LEU A 84 5.09 -6.17 0.72
N LEU A 85 4.08 -7.06 0.68
CA LEU A 85 3.74 -7.82 -0.52
C LEU A 85 3.35 -6.91 -1.69
N ALA A 86 2.53 -5.88 -1.46
CA ALA A 86 2.12 -4.93 -2.49
C ALA A 86 3.30 -4.15 -3.07
N SER A 87 4.29 -3.82 -2.23
CA SER A 87 5.51 -3.11 -2.65
C SER A 87 6.41 -4.01 -3.49
N LEU A 88 6.61 -5.27 -3.06
CA LEU A 88 7.38 -6.27 -3.79
C LEU A 88 6.75 -6.62 -5.14
N VAL A 89 5.41 -6.76 -5.19
CA VAL A 89 4.69 -6.99 -6.44
C VAL A 89 4.80 -5.78 -7.36
N SER A 90 4.69 -4.56 -6.83
CA SER A 90 4.80 -3.34 -7.64
C SER A 90 6.16 -3.23 -8.35
N VAL A 91 7.28 -3.51 -7.66
CA VAL A 91 8.61 -3.43 -8.27
C VAL A 91 8.89 -4.50 -9.34
N THR A 92 8.08 -5.57 -9.43
CA THR A 92 8.19 -6.53 -10.53
C THR A 92 7.98 -5.89 -11.91
N SER A 93 7.27 -4.75 -12.00
CA SER A 93 7.08 -4.05 -13.26
C SER A 93 8.39 -3.49 -13.84
N LEU A 94 9.41 -3.29 -13.00
CA LEU A 94 10.75 -2.82 -13.41
C LEU A 94 11.54 -3.91 -14.14
N ILE A 95 11.21 -5.18 -13.90
CA ILE A 95 11.87 -6.33 -14.52
C ILE A 95 11.12 -6.66 -15.82
N LYS A 96 11.84 -6.68 -16.95
CA LYS A 96 11.27 -6.85 -18.30
C LYS A 96 11.75 -8.15 -18.94
N GLY A 97 10.96 -8.70 -19.86
CA GLY A 97 11.38 -9.83 -20.70
C GLY A 97 11.27 -11.23 -20.09
N VAL A 98 10.68 -11.36 -18.90
CA VAL A 98 10.49 -12.64 -18.20
C VAL A 98 9.07 -12.79 -17.66
N SER A 99 8.67 -14.01 -17.35
CA SER A 99 7.35 -14.34 -16.79
C SER A 99 7.16 -13.77 -15.38
N PHE A 100 5.91 -13.61 -14.93
CA PHE A 100 5.63 -13.03 -13.60
C PHE A 100 6.29 -13.80 -12.45
N ASN A 101 6.30 -15.14 -12.51
CA ASN A 101 6.94 -15.96 -11.48
C ASN A 101 8.46 -15.74 -11.44
N GLU A 102 9.11 -15.62 -12.60
CA GLU A 102 10.54 -15.31 -12.69
C GLU A 102 10.83 -13.91 -12.14
N LYS A 103 9.95 -12.92 -12.36
CA LYS A 103 10.10 -11.59 -11.77
C LYS A 103 10.08 -11.63 -10.24
N ILE A 104 9.19 -12.42 -9.65
CA ILE A 104 9.13 -12.57 -8.18
C ILE A 104 10.44 -13.18 -7.66
N TRP A 105 10.94 -14.20 -8.34
CA TRP A 105 12.22 -14.82 -7.98
C TRP A 105 13.38 -13.83 -8.10
N GLU A 106 13.44 -13.07 -9.18
CA GLU A 106 14.44 -12.03 -9.41
C GLU A 106 14.40 -10.93 -8.34
N VAL A 107 13.21 -10.51 -7.90
CA VAL A 107 13.06 -9.57 -6.77
C VAL A 107 13.65 -10.16 -5.49
N CYS A 108 13.35 -11.42 -5.18
CA CYS A 108 13.91 -12.09 -3.99
C CYS A 108 15.44 -12.17 -4.04
N LEU A 109 16.01 -12.58 -5.18
CA LEU A 109 17.46 -12.65 -5.37
C LEU A 109 18.14 -11.29 -5.19
N ARG A 110 17.57 -10.23 -5.77
CA ARG A 110 18.13 -8.87 -5.68
C ARG A 110 18.04 -8.31 -4.26
N LEU A 111 17.01 -8.65 -3.51
CA LEU A 111 16.88 -8.28 -2.10
C LEU A 111 17.86 -9.05 -1.20
N ASP A 112 18.04 -10.34 -1.45
CA ASP A 112 19.03 -11.16 -0.75
C ASP A 112 20.44 -10.62 -0.98
N HIS A 113 20.81 -10.38 -2.24
CA HIS A 113 22.09 -9.77 -2.61
C HIS A 113 22.28 -8.37 -2.00
N TRP A 114 21.23 -7.54 -1.99
CA TRP A 114 21.28 -6.24 -1.33
C TRP A 114 21.54 -6.37 0.18
N TYR A 115 20.93 -7.35 0.85
CA TYR A 115 21.13 -7.58 2.27
C TYR A 115 22.55 -8.08 2.57
N GLU A 116 23.09 -8.97 1.74
CA GLU A 116 24.49 -9.42 1.85
C GLU A 116 25.47 -8.24 1.75
N ILE A 117 25.29 -7.35 0.75
CA ILE A 117 26.15 -6.17 0.61
C ILE A 117 25.96 -5.20 1.78
N ALA A 118 24.72 -4.96 2.20
CA ALA A 118 24.40 -4.03 3.29
C ALA A 118 24.94 -4.49 4.65
N SER A 119 25.14 -5.81 4.84
CA SER A 119 25.70 -6.41 6.06
C SER A 119 27.21 -6.65 6.01
N GLY A 120 27.83 -6.55 4.84
CA GLY A 120 29.25 -6.73 4.63
C GLY A 120 29.99 -5.45 4.23
N GLU A 121 31.06 -5.62 3.45
CA GLU A 121 31.81 -4.52 2.84
C GLU A 121 31.50 -4.50 1.34
N GLY A 122 30.86 -3.43 0.88
CA GLY A 122 30.55 -3.25 -0.54
C GLY A 122 29.62 -2.06 -0.80
N MET A 123 29.55 -1.65 -2.06
CA MET A 123 28.61 -0.63 -2.51
C MET A 123 27.63 -1.27 -3.49
N ASN A 124 26.34 -1.31 -3.12
CA ASN A 124 25.31 -1.82 -4.02
C ASN A 124 24.82 -0.71 -4.94
N THR A 125 24.85 -0.95 -6.26
CA THR A 125 24.32 -0.03 -7.27
C THR A 125 22.89 -0.37 -7.70
N ASP A 126 22.31 -1.43 -7.13
CA ASP A 126 20.94 -1.83 -7.39
C ASP A 126 19.93 -0.90 -6.70
N LEU A 127 19.05 -0.30 -7.50
CA LEU A 127 18.01 0.61 -7.03
C LEU A 127 16.68 -0.08 -6.68
N LEU A 128 16.46 -1.34 -7.09
CA LEU A 128 15.19 -2.05 -6.87
C LEU A 128 14.82 -2.18 -5.38
N PRO A 129 15.75 -2.51 -4.46
CA PRO A 129 15.46 -2.51 -3.03
C PRO A 129 14.97 -1.16 -2.51
N TYR A 130 15.52 -0.06 -3.04
CA TYR A 130 15.12 1.30 -2.67
C TYR A 130 13.74 1.66 -3.23
N SER A 131 13.42 1.26 -4.47
CA SER A 131 12.05 1.36 -5.01
C SER A 131 11.04 0.68 -4.10
N ALA A 132 11.32 -0.57 -3.69
CA ALA A 132 10.43 -1.35 -2.84
C ALA A 132 10.26 -0.70 -1.46
N LEU A 133 11.34 -0.17 -0.88
CA LEU A 133 11.31 0.53 0.40
C LEU A 133 10.45 1.79 0.34
N ILE A 134 10.59 2.63 -0.70
CA ILE A 134 9.79 3.85 -0.83
C ILE A 134 8.31 3.53 -1.00
N LEU A 135 7.96 2.52 -1.81
CA LEU A 135 6.58 2.06 -1.95
C LEU A 135 6.02 1.53 -0.62
N PHE A 136 6.84 0.80 0.15
CA PHE A 136 6.43 0.30 1.46
C PHE A 136 6.24 1.42 2.47
N LEU A 137 7.11 2.43 2.49
CA LEU A 137 6.96 3.61 3.34
C LEU A 137 5.71 4.43 2.96
N ALA A 138 5.42 4.56 1.65
CA ALA A 138 4.20 5.18 1.17
C ALA A 138 2.95 4.41 1.64
N TRP A 139 2.99 3.07 1.60
CA TRP A 139 1.93 2.23 2.18
C TRP A 139 1.73 2.52 3.66
N LEU A 140 2.81 2.47 4.46
CA LEU A 140 2.72 2.70 5.90
C LEU A 140 2.15 4.08 6.23
N MET A 141 2.61 5.13 5.54
CA MET A 141 2.13 6.50 5.72
C MET A 141 0.62 6.60 5.42
N SER A 142 0.19 6.12 4.26
CA SER A 142 -1.22 6.21 3.87
C SER A 142 -2.13 5.34 4.73
N TYR A 143 -1.72 4.10 5.01
CA TYR A 143 -2.45 3.19 5.89
C TYR A 143 -2.63 3.78 7.29
N THR A 144 -1.54 4.22 7.94
CA THR A 144 -1.60 4.74 9.31
C THR A 144 -2.42 6.03 9.37
N GLY A 145 -2.21 6.95 8.43
CA GLY A 145 -2.96 8.20 8.38
C GLY A 145 -4.47 7.96 8.19
N THR A 146 -4.86 7.02 7.33
CA THR A 146 -6.29 6.70 7.14
C THR A 146 -6.87 5.90 8.31
N TRP A 147 -6.13 4.95 8.90
CA TRP A 147 -6.59 4.17 10.05
C TRP A 147 -6.84 5.04 11.29
N TRP A 148 -5.99 6.05 11.54
CA TRP A 148 -6.20 6.98 12.66
C TRP A 148 -7.32 7.99 12.41
N ALA A 149 -7.55 8.33 11.14
CA ALA A 149 -8.62 9.24 10.79
C ALA A 149 -9.99 8.62 11.07
N TYR A 150 -10.21 7.36 10.68
CA TYR A 150 -11.50 6.67 10.75
C TYR A 150 -11.68 5.80 11.98
#